data_AF-A0A5S3V7B6-F1
#
_entry.id   AF-A0A5S3V7B6-F1
#
_cell.length_a   1.000
_cell.length_b   1.000
_cell.length_c   1.000
_cell.angle_alpha   90.00
_cell.angle_beta   90.00
_cell.angle_gamma   90.00
#
_symmetry.space_group_name_H-M   'P 1'
#
loop_
_entity.id
_entity.type
_entity.pdbx_description
1 polymer ?
#
loop_
_entity_poly.entity_id
_entity_poly.type
_entity_poly.pdbx_seq_one_letter_code
_entity_poly.pdbx_strand_id
1 'polypeptide(L)'
;MTEEELCPSQVDVNLPKFFRQYLSDKGTFNTPQNYSQQYGYSVGEVHIYSNIATDLAAYALANKLDTPFTALSKRYVFTPLNMHNTYWGLDTPSSDVAKRLYLDPITMQPAVYPNYRSITYADGSVISTANDLTYFLKAAMNKGKVDGKQVFSRNMVNLMLSS
;
A
#
# COMPACT_ATOMS: atom_id res chain seq x y z
N MET A 1 -25.34 -5.25 -18.01
CA MET A 1 -24.66 -5.39 -16.73
C MET A 1 -24.60 -4.02 -16.10
N THR A 2 -25.32 -3.80 -14.99
CA THR A 2 -25.25 -2.56 -14.22
C THR A 2 -24.00 -2.55 -13.34
N GLU A 3 -23.56 -1.36 -12.88
CA GLU A 3 -22.42 -1.23 -11.97
C GLU A 3 -22.63 -2.01 -10.65
N GLU A 4 -23.89 -2.12 -10.23
CA GLU A 4 -24.33 -2.85 -9.04
C GLU A 4 -24.25 -4.38 -9.22
N GLU A 5 -24.42 -4.88 -10.45
CA GLU A 5 -24.19 -6.29 -10.81
C GLU A 5 -22.70 -6.64 -10.90
N LEU A 6 -21.84 -5.64 -11.14
CA LEU A 6 -20.38 -5.80 -11.23
C LEU A 6 -19.67 -5.72 -9.87
N CYS A 7 -20.23 -4.98 -8.91
CA CYS A 7 -19.63 -4.73 -7.60
C CYS A 7 -20.69 -4.75 -6.49
N PRO A 8 -21.05 -5.93 -5.95
CA PRO A 8 -22.01 -6.02 -4.86
C PRO A 8 -21.51 -5.27 -3.61
N SER A 9 -22.44 -4.70 -2.85
CA SER A 9 -22.22 -3.72 -1.76
C SER A 9 -21.52 -4.26 -0.49
N GLN A 10 -20.85 -5.41 -0.56
CA GLN A 10 -20.35 -6.10 0.61
C GLN A 10 -18.84 -6.30 0.55
N VAL A 11 -18.10 -5.36 1.13
CA VAL A 11 -16.74 -5.64 1.61
C VAL A 11 -16.60 -5.09 3.03
N ASP A 12 -16.63 -6.00 4.01
CA ASP A 12 -16.20 -5.69 5.39
C ASP A 12 -14.71 -5.31 5.36
N VAL A 13 -14.41 -4.04 5.52
CA VAL A 13 -13.05 -3.47 5.44
C VAL A 13 -12.34 -3.41 6.78
N ASN A 14 -12.78 -4.21 7.75
CA ASN A 14 -12.16 -4.26 9.05
C ASN A 14 -10.82 -5.03 8.98
N LEU A 15 -9.74 -4.33 8.67
CA LEU A 15 -8.37 -4.87 8.59
C LEU A 15 -7.97 -5.66 9.86
N PRO A 16 -8.23 -5.20 11.10
CA PRO A 16 -7.99 -6.01 12.30
C PRO A 16 -8.73 -7.36 12.30
N LYS A 17 -9.99 -7.38 11.87
CA LYS A 17 -10.78 -8.61 11.76
C LYS A 17 -10.20 -9.53 10.69
N PHE A 18 -9.81 -8.97 9.53
CA PHE A 18 -9.14 -9.72 8.48
C PHE A 18 -7.85 -10.38 8.97
N PHE A 19 -6.96 -9.63 9.65
CA PHE A 19 -5.75 -10.22 10.22
C PHE A 19 -6.04 -11.32 11.23
N ARG A 20 -7.06 -11.16 12.09
CA ARG A 20 -7.46 -12.27 12.98
C ARG A 20 -7.88 -13.51 12.19
N GLN A 21 -8.63 -13.34 11.10
CA GLN A 21 -9.06 -14.45 10.24
C GLN A 21 -7.92 -15.07 9.43
N TYR A 22 -6.89 -14.29 9.08
CA TYR A 22 -5.77 -14.75 8.25
C TYR A 22 -4.61 -15.36 9.08
N LEU A 23 -4.32 -14.80 10.25
CA LEU A 23 -3.10 -15.09 11.01
C LEU A 23 -3.34 -15.90 12.30
N SER A 24 -4.58 -16.06 12.76
CA SER A 24 -4.88 -16.84 13.98
C SER A 24 -5.09 -18.31 13.64
N ASP A 25 -4.69 -19.23 14.53
CA ASP A 25 -4.86 -20.69 14.35
C ASP A 25 -6.30 -21.11 14.02
N LYS A 26 -7.30 -20.38 14.53
CA LYS A 26 -8.74 -20.63 14.29
C LYS A 26 -9.35 -19.73 13.21
N GLY A 27 -8.54 -18.98 12.48
CA GLY A 27 -9.00 -18.05 11.45
C GLY A 27 -9.42 -18.78 10.18
N THR A 28 -10.53 -18.37 9.57
CA THR A 28 -11.08 -19.01 8.37
C THR A 28 -10.16 -18.94 7.15
N PHE A 29 -9.26 -17.95 7.09
CA PHE A 29 -8.32 -17.77 5.99
C PHE A 29 -6.91 -18.28 6.31
N ASN A 30 -6.69 -18.81 7.51
CA ASN A 30 -5.40 -19.31 7.93
C ASN A 30 -5.16 -20.71 7.36
N THR A 31 -4.36 -20.81 6.30
CA THR A 31 -3.97 -22.09 5.70
C THR A 31 -2.44 -22.24 5.72
N PRO A 32 -1.91 -23.47 5.80
CA PRO A 32 -0.46 -23.69 5.73
C PRO A 32 0.20 -23.10 4.48
N GLN A 33 -0.55 -22.98 3.38
CA GLN A 33 -0.10 -22.41 2.11
C GLN A 33 0.13 -20.89 2.16
N ASN A 34 -0.24 -20.21 3.24
CA ASN A 34 0.05 -18.79 3.41
C ASN A 34 1.51 -18.54 3.86
N TYR A 35 2.24 -19.57 4.29
CA TYR A 35 3.53 -19.42 4.95
C TYR A 35 4.66 -20.13 4.20
N SER A 36 5.89 -19.63 4.37
CA SER A 36 7.09 -20.16 3.71
C SER A 36 7.45 -21.58 4.15
N GLN A 37 6.98 -22.00 5.32
CA GLN A 37 7.19 -23.33 5.88
C GLN A 37 6.64 -24.43 4.96
N GLN A 38 5.64 -24.13 4.12
CA GLN A 38 5.16 -25.09 3.11
C GLN A 38 6.26 -25.52 2.12
N TYR A 39 7.28 -24.68 1.93
CA TYR A 39 8.44 -24.95 1.07
C TYR A 39 9.66 -25.43 1.86
N GLY A 40 9.52 -25.68 3.17
CA GLY A 40 10.61 -26.13 4.05
C GLY A 40 11.52 -25.01 4.57
N TYR A 41 11.16 -23.74 4.37
CA TYR A 41 11.96 -22.61 4.85
C TYR A 41 11.54 -22.14 6.25
N SER A 42 12.54 -21.89 7.09
CA SER A 42 12.45 -21.24 8.39
C SER A 42 12.50 -19.71 8.27
N VAL A 43 12.12 -19.03 9.35
CA VAL A 43 12.15 -17.55 9.42
C VAL A 43 13.59 -17.05 9.21
N GLY A 44 13.75 -16.14 8.26
CA GLY A 44 15.04 -15.50 7.96
C GLY A 44 15.94 -16.25 6.98
N GLU A 45 15.54 -17.45 6.49
CA GLU A 45 16.34 -18.20 5.51
C GLU A 45 16.22 -17.65 4.10
N VAL A 46 15.04 -17.14 3.73
CA VAL A 46 14.73 -16.67 2.38
C VAL A 46 13.91 -15.39 2.41
N HIS A 47 14.04 -14.60 1.34
CA HIS A 47 13.23 -13.41 1.12
C HIS A 47 12.09 -13.77 0.17
N ILE A 48 10.86 -13.78 0.68
CA ILE A 48 9.65 -14.05 -0.09
C ILE A 48 8.75 -12.81 -0.01
N TYR A 49 8.31 -12.33 -1.17
CA TYR A 49 7.39 -11.20 -1.27
C TYR A 49 6.05 -11.53 -0.58
N SER A 50 5.52 -10.60 0.22
CA SER A 50 4.24 -10.79 0.91
C SER A 50 3.51 -9.47 1.14
N ASN A 51 2.33 -9.34 0.53
CA ASN A 51 1.41 -8.22 0.76
C ASN A 51 0.90 -8.25 2.21
N ILE A 52 0.56 -9.43 2.71
CA ILE A 52 0.06 -9.61 4.08
C ILE A 52 1.10 -9.15 5.11
N ALA A 53 2.37 -9.51 4.92
CA ALA A 53 3.43 -9.09 5.83
C ALA A 53 3.66 -7.57 5.78
N THR A 54 3.58 -6.97 4.58
CA THR A 54 3.72 -5.52 4.39
C THR A 54 2.61 -4.76 5.11
N ASP A 55 1.36 -5.19 4.94
CA ASP A 55 0.21 -4.58 5.61
C ASP A 55 0.22 -4.82 7.12
N LEU A 56 0.65 -6.01 7.57
CA LEU A 56 0.81 -6.29 9.00
C LEU A 56 1.86 -5.38 9.64
N ALA A 57 2.97 -5.10 8.96
CA ALA A 57 4.00 -4.18 9.44
C ALA A 57 3.46 -2.75 9.57
N ALA A 58 2.73 -2.27 8.56
CA ALA A 58 2.07 -0.96 8.60
C ALA A 58 1.05 -0.87 9.74
N TYR A 59 0.23 -1.91 9.92
CA TYR A 59 -0.73 -2.01 11.02
C TYR A 59 -0.05 -2.02 12.38
N ALA A 60 1.01 -2.81 12.57
CA ALA A 60 1.76 -2.87 13.81
C ALA A 60 2.36 -1.50 14.18
N LEU A 61 2.93 -0.79 13.20
CA LEU A 61 3.45 0.57 13.39
C LEU A 61 2.34 1.55 13.80
N ALA A 62 1.20 1.52 13.12
CA ALA A 62 0.05 2.37 13.45
C ALA A 62 -0.46 2.13 14.88
N ASN A 63 -0.58 0.86 15.29
CA ASN A 63 -0.96 0.50 16.65
C ASN A 63 0.09 0.93 17.68
N LYS A 64 1.38 0.74 17.39
CA LYS A 64 2.46 1.12 18.30
C LYS A 64 2.51 2.62 18.57
N LEU A 65 2.15 3.42 17.58
CA LEU A 65 2.16 4.89 17.65
C LEU A 65 0.79 5.51 17.94
N ASP A 66 -0.25 4.69 18.13
CA ASP A 66 -1.64 5.12 18.29
C ASP A 66 -2.05 6.18 17.24
N THR A 67 -1.62 5.98 16.00
CA THR A 67 -1.81 6.93 14.89
C THR A 67 -2.06 6.16 13.60
N PRO A 68 -3.11 6.49 12.82
CA PRO A 68 -3.38 5.80 11.55
C PRO A 68 -2.17 5.83 10.60
N PHE A 69 -1.88 4.72 9.92
CA PHE A 69 -0.75 4.64 8.99
C PHE A 69 -0.84 5.68 7.87
N THR A 70 -2.06 6.02 7.43
CA THR A 70 -2.31 7.09 6.46
C THR A 70 -1.86 8.47 6.95
N ALA A 71 -2.03 8.76 8.25
CA ALA A 71 -1.55 9.99 8.87
C ALA A 71 -0.03 9.96 9.07
N LEU A 72 0.52 8.81 9.44
CA LEU A 72 1.97 8.61 9.56
C LEU A 72 2.67 8.83 8.21
N SER A 73 2.19 8.20 7.12
CA SER A 73 2.77 8.36 5.79
C SER A 73 2.68 9.81 5.31
N LYS A 74 1.55 10.49 5.55
CA LYS A 74 1.39 11.91 5.22
C LYS A 74 2.41 12.76 5.97
N ARG A 75 2.53 12.55 7.29
CA ARG A 75 3.43 13.32 8.17
C ARG A 75 4.90 13.10 7.85
N TYR A 76 5.31 11.85 7.66
CA TYR A 76 6.74 11.50 7.58
C TYR A 76 7.26 11.36 6.14
N VAL A 77 6.39 11.19 5.15
CA VAL A 77 6.80 10.99 3.75
C VAL A 77 6.21 12.06 2.83
N PHE A 78 4.89 12.14 2.70
CA PHE A 78 4.28 12.95 1.64
C PHE A 78 4.48 14.46 1.86
N THR A 79 4.21 14.96 3.08
CA THR A 79 4.36 16.39 3.38
C THR A 79 5.82 16.86 3.29
N PRO A 80 6.81 16.17 3.89
CA PRO A 80 8.22 16.58 3.76
C PRO A 80 8.73 16.62 2.32
N LEU A 81 8.23 15.72 1.46
CA LEU A 81 8.62 15.61 0.06
C LEU A 81 7.78 16.48 -0.90
N ASN A 82 6.84 17.29 -0.39
CA ASN A 82 5.98 18.13 -1.22
C ASN A 82 5.08 17.32 -2.19
N MET A 83 4.68 16.11 -1.79
CA MET A 83 3.83 15.20 -2.56
C MET A 83 2.34 15.49 -2.27
N HIS A 84 1.83 16.61 -2.79
CA HIS A 84 0.48 17.10 -2.51
C HIS A 84 -0.65 16.36 -3.24
N ASN A 85 -0.32 15.63 -4.30
CA ASN A 85 -1.22 14.83 -5.12
C ASN A 85 -1.02 13.33 -4.88
N THR A 86 -0.56 12.97 -3.68
CA THR A 86 -0.39 11.59 -3.22
C THR A 86 -1.26 11.30 -2.01
N TYR A 87 -2.06 10.23 -2.09
CA TYR A 87 -2.99 9.84 -1.05
C TYR A 87 -3.28 8.33 -1.10
N TRP A 88 -3.86 7.80 -0.04
CA TRP A 88 -4.27 6.40 0.00
C TRP A 88 -5.66 6.23 -0.63
N GLY A 89 -5.81 5.27 -1.54
CA GLY A 89 -7.08 4.93 -2.19
C GLY A 89 -8.03 4.13 -1.30
N LEU A 90 -8.33 4.63 -0.09
CA LEU A 90 -9.21 3.94 0.88
C LEU A 90 -10.68 4.33 0.76
N ASP A 91 -10.96 5.52 0.24
CA ASP A 91 -12.30 6.06 0.09
C ASP A 91 -12.46 6.63 -1.32
N THR A 92 -13.69 6.96 -1.71
CA THR A 92 -13.95 7.65 -2.97
C THR A 92 -13.13 8.94 -3.02
N PRO A 93 -12.26 9.13 -4.03
CA PRO A 93 -11.45 10.33 -4.14
C PRO A 93 -12.33 11.58 -4.13
N SER A 94 -11.94 12.61 -3.37
CA SER A 94 -12.65 13.91 -3.37
C SER A 94 -12.52 14.66 -4.71
N SER A 95 -11.58 14.22 -5.57
CA SER A 95 -11.36 14.71 -6.92
C SER A 95 -10.89 13.57 -7.82
N ASP A 96 -11.13 13.68 -9.13
CA ASP A 96 -10.72 12.70 -10.13
C ASP A 96 -9.20 12.79 -10.38
N VAL A 97 -8.40 12.33 -9.42
CA VAL A 97 -6.92 12.45 -9.49
C VAL A 97 -6.30 11.37 -10.38
N ALA A 98 -7.00 10.24 -10.58
CA ALA A 98 -6.61 9.20 -11.53
C ALA A 98 -7.82 8.34 -11.93
N LYS A 99 -8.11 8.28 -13.24
CA LYS A 99 -9.05 7.30 -13.79
C LYS A 99 -8.35 5.95 -13.91
N ARG A 100 -8.91 4.94 -13.27
CA ARG A 100 -8.51 3.54 -13.51
C ARG A 100 -9.06 3.13 -14.86
N LEU A 101 -8.18 2.80 -15.80
CA LEU A 101 -8.56 2.37 -17.13
C LEU A 101 -8.21 0.90 -17.32
N TYR A 102 -9.06 0.18 -18.04
CA TYR A 102 -8.75 -1.14 -18.57
C TYR A 102 -8.96 -1.12 -20.09
N LEU A 103 -8.33 -2.06 -20.79
CA LEU A 103 -8.61 -2.29 -22.20
C LEU A 103 -9.86 -3.16 -22.29
N ASP A 104 -10.95 -2.62 -22.82
CA ASP A 104 -12.17 -3.38 -23.04
C ASP A 104 -11.90 -4.47 -24.09
N PRO A 105 -12.10 -5.77 -23.76
CA PRO A 105 -11.68 -6.86 -24.64
C PRO A 105 -12.57 -7.03 -25.86
N ILE A 106 -13.74 -6.37 -25.91
CA ILE A 106 -14.69 -6.46 -27.03
C ILE A 106 -14.46 -5.30 -28.00
N THR A 107 -14.44 -4.08 -27.47
CA THR A 107 -14.30 -2.85 -28.27
C THR A 107 -12.85 -2.50 -28.56
N MET A 108 -11.90 -3.09 -27.83
CA MET A 108 -10.47 -2.76 -27.88
C MET A 108 -10.19 -1.27 -27.61
N GLN A 109 -11.06 -0.61 -26.84
CA GLN A 109 -10.92 0.79 -26.43
C GLN A 109 -10.67 0.89 -24.91
N PRO A 110 -10.04 1.99 -24.44
CA PRO A 110 -9.96 2.26 -23.01
C PRO A 110 -11.36 2.44 -22.41
N ALA A 111 -11.65 1.70 -21.35
CA ALA A 111 -12.87 1.81 -20.55
C ALA A 111 -12.52 2.09 -19.08
N VAL A 112 -13.44 2.75 -18.36
CA VAL A 112 -13.22 3.14 -16.97
C VAL A 112 -13.56 1.98 -16.05
N TYR A 113 -12.62 1.64 -15.17
CA TYR A 113 -12.83 0.69 -14.08
C TYR A 113 -13.44 1.44 -12.87
N PRO A 114 -14.46 0.87 -12.20
CA PRO A 114 -15.05 1.51 -11.03
C PRO A 114 -14.03 1.69 -9.90
N ASN A 115 -14.28 2.64 -9.01
CA ASN A 115 -13.43 2.81 -7.85
C ASN A 115 -13.62 1.64 -6.88
N TYR A 116 -12.52 0.99 -6.51
CA TYR A 116 -12.48 -0.06 -5.50
C TYR A 116 -11.34 0.19 -4.52
N ARG A 117 -11.37 -0.56 -3.41
CA ARG A 117 -10.29 -0.65 -2.43
C ARG A 117 -10.04 -2.10 -2.08
N SER A 118 -8.79 -2.40 -1.72
CA SER A 118 -8.43 -3.68 -1.11
C SER A 118 -8.59 -3.61 0.41
N ILE A 119 -8.79 -4.75 1.06
CA ILE A 119 -8.86 -4.86 2.52
C ILE A 119 -7.49 -4.61 3.16
N THR A 120 -6.42 -5.09 2.51
CA THR A 120 -5.04 -4.67 2.71
C THR A 120 -4.79 -3.46 1.83
N TYR A 121 -4.09 -2.45 2.31
CA TYR A 121 -3.89 -1.23 1.54
C TYR A 121 -2.46 -0.74 1.52
N ALA A 122 -1.72 -0.94 2.61
CA ALA A 122 -0.33 -0.50 2.70
C ALA A 122 0.58 -1.26 1.71
N ASP A 123 0.14 -2.42 1.23
CA ASP A 123 0.84 -3.24 0.24
C ASP A 123 0.83 -2.69 -1.19
N GLY A 124 -0.03 -1.71 -1.52
CA GLY A 124 -0.04 -1.16 -2.88
C GLY A 124 -1.08 -0.11 -3.24
N SER A 125 -1.86 0.41 -2.29
CA SER A 125 -3.02 1.27 -2.58
C SER A 125 -2.73 2.78 -2.58
N VAL A 126 -1.47 3.21 -2.61
CA VAL A 126 -1.15 4.64 -2.78
C VAL A 126 -1.45 5.08 -4.21
N ILE A 127 -2.21 6.16 -4.36
CA ILE A 127 -2.43 6.86 -5.62
C ILE A 127 -1.53 8.10 -5.62
N SER A 128 -0.78 8.30 -6.70
CA SER A 128 0.20 9.38 -6.83
C SER A 128 0.31 9.86 -8.27
N THR A 129 0.93 11.03 -8.47
CA THR A 129 1.38 11.49 -9.79
C THR A 129 2.85 11.13 -10.03
N ALA A 130 3.27 11.14 -11.30
CA ALA A 130 4.68 10.99 -11.67
C ALA A 130 5.56 12.10 -11.08
N ASN A 131 5.03 13.33 -11.00
CA ASN A 131 5.73 14.48 -10.41
C ASN A 131 5.98 14.26 -8.91
N ASP A 132 4.97 13.86 -8.16
CA ASP A 132 5.08 13.60 -6.73
C ASP A 132 6.06 12.44 -6.46
N LEU A 133 5.93 11.34 -7.22
CA LEU A 133 6.83 10.19 -7.07
C LEU A 133 8.29 10.55 -7.38
N THR A 134 8.54 11.50 -8.28
CA THR A 134 9.90 11.98 -8.57
C THR A 134 10.56 12.59 -7.34
N TYR A 135 9.82 13.26 -6.45
CA TYR A 135 10.40 13.79 -5.21
C TYR A 135 10.89 12.67 -4.28
N PHE A 136 10.12 11.58 -4.16
CA PHE A 136 10.55 10.39 -3.40
C PHE A 136 11.82 9.77 -4.00
N LEU A 137 11.85 9.59 -5.32
CA LEU A 137 13.02 9.05 -6.02
C LEU A 137 14.25 9.95 -5.87
N LYS A 138 14.09 11.27 -6.02
CA LYS A 138 15.17 12.25 -5.79
C LYS A 138 15.73 12.13 -4.38
N ALA A 139 14.87 12.02 -3.36
CA ALA A 139 15.31 11.84 -1.99
C ALA A 139 16.08 10.52 -1.80
N ALA A 140 15.57 9.40 -2.33
CA ALA A 140 16.25 8.10 -2.24
C ALA A 140 17.64 8.13 -2.92
N MET A 141 17.71 8.61 -4.15
CA MET A 141 18.96 8.67 -4.93
C MET A 141 19.98 9.64 -4.34
N ASN A 142 19.53 10.75 -3.75
CA ASN A 142 20.40 11.81 -3.23
C ASN A 142 20.58 11.76 -1.71
N LYS A 143 20.54 10.57 -1.10
CA LYS A 143 20.80 10.38 0.34
C LYS A 143 19.94 11.29 1.23
N GLY A 144 18.69 11.44 0.85
CA GLY A 144 17.64 12.18 1.52
C GLY A 144 17.49 13.64 1.11
N LYS A 145 18.20 14.08 0.07
CA LYS A 145 18.12 15.47 -0.42
C LYS A 145 17.17 15.64 -1.59
N VAL A 146 16.46 16.76 -1.59
CA VAL A 146 15.62 17.24 -2.69
C VAL A 146 15.94 18.71 -2.88
N ASP A 147 16.32 19.10 -4.10
CA ASP A 147 16.62 20.51 -4.47
C ASP A 147 17.58 21.19 -3.48
N GLY A 148 18.63 20.46 -3.07
CA GLY A 148 19.66 20.92 -2.13
C GLY A 148 19.28 20.83 -0.65
N LYS A 149 17.99 20.69 -0.31
CA LYS A 149 17.49 20.58 1.07
C LYS A 149 17.52 19.13 1.57
N GLN A 150 17.95 18.91 2.82
CA GLN A 150 17.84 17.62 3.48
C GLN A 150 16.39 17.42 3.96
N VAL A 151 15.67 16.49 3.34
CA VAL A 151 14.28 16.15 3.69
C VAL A 151 14.22 14.88 4.53
N PHE A 152 15.05 13.89 4.20
CA PHE A 152 15.21 12.65 4.94
C PHE A 152 16.60 12.56 5.54
N SER A 153 16.79 11.91 6.69
CA SER A 153 18.16 11.74 7.19
C SER A 153 18.94 10.78 6.29
N ARG A 154 20.24 11.03 6.11
CA ARG A 154 21.12 10.13 5.35
C ARG A 154 21.08 8.70 5.92
N ASN A 155 21.08 8.58 7.25
CA ASN A 155 21.05 7.28 7.92
C ASN A 155 19.76 6.53 7.62
N MET A 156 18.61 7.21 7.60
CA MET A 156 17.34 6.58 7.24
C MET A 156 17.37 6.05 5.80
N VAL A 157 17.88 6.84 4.85
CA VAL A 157 17.97 6.41 3.45
C VAL A 157 18.95 5.25 3.28
N ASN A 158 20.08 5.27 3.97
CA ASN A 158 21.03 4.15 3.96
C ASN A 158 20.42 2.87 4.53
N LEU A 159 19.65 2.97 5.62
CA LEU A 159 18.95 1.83 6.20
C LEU A 159 17.86 1.28 5.27
N MET A 160 17.13 2.17 4.57
CA MET A 160 16.11 1.78 3.61
C MET A 160 16.68 1.03 2.40
N LEU A 161 17.92 1.36 2.01
CA LEU A 161 18.58 0.81 0.83
C LEU A 161 19.63 -0.25 1.14
N SER A 162 19.82 -0.64 2.41
CA SER A 162 20.69 -1.75 2.79
C SER A 162 20.03 -3.08 2.46
N SER A 163 20.82 -4.03 1.95
CA SER A 163 20.43 -5.43 1.74
C SER A 163 20.75 -6.27 2.97
#